data_AF-A0A848U3Y1-F1
#
_entry.id   AF-A0A848U3Y1-F1
#
_cell.length_a   1.000
_cell.length_b   1.000
_cell.length_c   1.000
_cell.angle_alpha   90.00
_cell.angle_beta   90.00
_cell.angle_gamma   90.00
#
_symmetry.space_group_name_H-M   'P 1'
#
loop_
_entity.id
_entity.type
_entity.pdbx_description
1 polymer ?
#
loop_
_entity_poly.entity_id
_entity_poly.type
_entity_poly.pdbx_seq_one_letter_code
_entity_poly.pdbx_strand_id
1 'polypeptide(L)'
;MVSAHFNSGFTAEHAKPTSLLYVLDADTNSAQWATYEHELADWTAQYIGDNKKIPEKLADKTISSKYASGFTYVSEAPLKQISPPRIEITKDTIVGKERLLEICITPQRDVNRLEVFTNQIGLNKAIVNNIELSDHYLAHRRNGKLITHYISNNEYTELQLAFAKGNKLELTLYEASNDLLHNSKFTVPERPEDNIPMPFVLNDAILLTKTLTFE
;
A
#
# COMPACT_ATOMS: atom_id res chain seq x y z
N MET A 1 -11.56 -26.52 -40.88
CA MET A 1 -12.78 -26.06 -40.19
C MET A 1 -12.37 -25.64 -38.80
N VAL A 2 -12.06 -24.35 -38.63
CA VAL A 2 -11.53 -23.77 -37.39
C VAL A 2 -12.73 -23.32 -36.57
N SER A 3 -13.12 -24.13 -35.60
CA SER A 3 -14.16 -23.80 -34.61
C SER A 3 -13.63 -24.25 -33.25
N ALA A 4 -12.82 -23.40 -32.65
CA ALA A 4 -12.32 -23.56 -31.27
C ALA A 4 -12.30 -22.23 -30.51
N HIS A 5 -13.02 -21.20 -30.99
CA HIS A 5 -12.96 -19.83 -30.46
C HIS A 5 -14.33 -19.25 -30.06
N PHE A 6 -15.33 -20.08 -29.72
CA PHE A 6 -16.68 -19.55 -29.46
C PHE A 6 -17.31 -19.91 -28.12
N ASN A 7 -16.60 -20.49 -27.15
CA ASN A 7 -17.13 -20.66 -25.79
C ASN A 7 -15.98 -20.77 -24.76
N SER A 8 -15.34 -19.64 -24.44
CA SER A 8 -14.51 -19.51 -23.24
C SER A 8 -15.04 -18.36 -22.37
N GLY A 9 -16.35 -18.33 -22.15
CA GLY A 9 -16.92 -17.47 -21.11
C GLY A 9 -16.42 -17.93 -19.75
N PHE A 10 -16.17 -16.97 -18.86
CA PHE A 10 -15.83 -17.30 -17.47
C PHE A 10 -17.03 -18.00 -16.82
N THR A 11 -16.77 -19.04 -16.05
CA THR A 11 -17.77 -19.79 -15.27
C THR A 11 -17.34 -19.84 -13.82
N ALA A 12 -18.19 -20.28 -12.90
CA ALA A 12 -17.79 -20.46 -11.50
C ALA A 12 -16.58 -21.40 -11.35
N GLU A 13 -16.44 -22.41 -12.22
CA GLU A 13 -15.30 -23.35 -12.25
C GLU A 13 -14.04 -22.78 -12.93
N HIS A 14 -14.21 -21.77 -13.77
CA HIS A 14 -13.15 -21.06 -14.50
C HIS A 14 -13.32 -19.55 -14.36
N ALA A 15 -13.31 -19.08 -13.11
CA ALA A 15 -13.63 -17.70 -12.78
C ALA A 15 -12.48 -16.73 -13.15
N LYS A 16 -12.84 -15.52 -13.57
CA LYS A 16 -11.87 -14.47 -13.91
C LYS A 16 -11.30 -13.84 -12.64
N PRO A 17 -9.97 -13.79 -12.47
CA PRO A 17 -9.35 -13.02 -11.39
C PRO A 17 -9.57 -11.51 -11.59
N THR A 18 -10.28 -10.86 -10.67
CA THR A 18 -10.52 -9.41 -10.70
C THR A 18 -9.90 -8.70 -9.51
N SER A 19 -9.51 -7.44 -9.71
CA SER A 19 -8.93 -6.63 -8.64
C SER A 19 -9.42 -5.20 -8.65
N LEU A 20 -9.74 -4.70 -7.46
CA LEU A 20 -10.16 -3.34 -7.21
C LEU A 20 -9.59 -2.86 -5.87
N LEU A 21 -8.92 -1.71 -5.92
CA LEU A 21 -8.42 -1.03 -4.75
C LEU A 21 -8.86 0.42 -4.79
N TYR A 22 -9.16 0.96 -3.61
CA TYR A 22 -9.25 2.40 -3.42
C TYR A 22 -7.92 2.89 -2.85
N VAL A 23 -7.31 3.89 -3.48
CA VAL A 23 -6.03 4.46 -3.07
C VAL A 23 -6.22 5.93 -2.75
N LEU A 24 -5.97 6.32 -1.51
CA LEU A 24 -6.00 7.70 -1.04
C LEU A 24 -4.57 8.17 -0.74
N ASP A 25 -4.17 9.24 -1.41
CA ASP A 25 -2.98 10.00 -1.05
C ASP A 25 -3.36 11.09 -0.04
N ALA A 26 -2.93 10.91 1.21
CA ALA A 26 -3.23 11.85 2.29
C ALA A 26 -2.41 13.16 2.20
N ASP A 27 -1.31 13.19 1.44
CA ASP A 27 -0.47 14.37 1.28
C ASP A 27 -1.10 15.34 0.28
N THR A 28 -1.61 14.80 -0.83
CA THR A 28 -2.28 15.59 -1.88
C THR A 28 -3.79 15.66 -1.72
N ASN A 29 -4.36 14.88 -0.80
CA ASN A 29 -5.79 14.67 -0.63
C ASN A 29 -6.47 14.30 -1.96
N SER A 30 -5.87 13.34 -2.67
CA SER A 30 -6.35 12.83 -3.96
C SER A 30 -6.64 11.33 -3.85
N ALA A 31 -7.64 10.86 -4.58
CA ALA A 31 -8.04 9.46 -4.54
C ALA A 31 -8.17 8.85 -5.93
N GLN A 32 -7.87 7.57 -6.02
CA GLN A 32 -7.91 6.79 -7.25
C GLN A 32 -8.49 5.41 -7.01
N TRP A 33 -9.17 4.89 -8.02
CA TRP A 33 -9.40 3.46 -8.16
C TRP A 33 -8.19 2.87 -8.85
N ALA A 34 -7.78 1.67 -8.43
CA ALA A 34 -6.66 0.96 -9.01
C ALA A 34 -6.97 -0.51 -9.23
N THR A 35 -6.37 -1.09 -10.26
CA THR A 35 -6.50 -2.51 -10.57
C THR A 35 -5.18 -3.07 -11.11
N TYR A 36 -4.98 -4.36 -10.89
CA TYR A 36 -3.90 -5.16 -11.47
C TYR A 36 -4.36 -5.90 -12.74
N GLU A 37 -5.63 -5.76 -13.15
CA GLU A 37 -6.16 -6.42 -14.35
C GLU A 37 -5.54 -5.85 -15.63
N HIS A 38 -5.03 -6.74 -16.49
CA HIS A 38 -4.62 -6.40 -17.86
C HIS A 38 -5.81 -6.29 -18.81
N GLU A 39 -6.83 -7.12 -18.59
CA GLU A 39 -8.09 -7.08 -19.33
C GLU A 39 -9.23 -6.88 -18.31
N LEU A 40 -9.84 -5.69 -18.31
CA LEU A 40 -10.89 -5.35 -17.34
C LEU A 40 -12.09 -6.29 -17.47
N ALA A 41 -12.55 -6.83 -16.35
CA ALA A 41 -13.88 -7.41 -16.23
C ALA A 41 -14.94 -6.31 -16.16
N ASP A 42 -16.20 -6.63 -16.52
CA ASP A 42 -17.32 -5.69 -16.42
C ASP A 42 -17.47 -5.13 -15.00
N TRP A 43 -17.25 -5.97 -13.98
CA TRP A 43 -17.28 -5.58 -12.57
C TRP A 43 -16.21 -4.56 -12.19
N THR A 44 -15.04 -4.57 -12.82
CA THR A 44 -13.96 -3.59 -12.54
C THR A 44 -14.08 -2.37 -13.46
N ALA A 45 -14.61 -2.56 -14.67
CA ALA A 45 -14.78 -1.53 -15.68
C ALA A 45 -15.68 -0.37 -15.23
N GLN A 46 -16.66 -0.62 -14.36
CA GLN A 46 -17.49 0.44 -13.74
C GLN A 46 -16.68 1.46 -12.91
N TYR A 47 -15.47 1.12 -12.44
CA TYR A 47 -14.59 2.02 -11.69
C TYR A 47 -13.44 2.56 -12.53
N ILE A 48 -12.86 1.72 -13.40
CA ILE A 48 -11.62 2.02 -14.12
C ILE A 48 -11.88 2.47 -15.58
N GLY A 49 -12.93 1.95 -16.22
CA GLY A 49 -13.07 1.75 -17.68
C GLY A 49 -12.72 2.92 -18.59
N ASP A 50 -13.56 3.96 -18.61
CA ASP A 50 -13.49 5.03 -19.63
C ASP A 50 -12.36 6.03 -19.36
N ASN A 51 -12.03 6.23 -18.08
CA ASN A 51 -11.01 7.19 -17.64
C ASN A 51 -9.70 6.52 -17.21
N LYS A 52 -9.45 5.27 -17.65
CA LYS A 52 -8.24 4.54 -17.28
C LYS A 52 -6.99 5.26 -17.74
N LYS A 53 -6.01 5.33 -16.85
CA LYS A 53 -4.67 5.84 -17.09
C LYS A 53 -3.68 4.78 -16.67
N ILE A 54 -2.54 4.73 -17.34
CA ILE A 54 -1.38 3.97 -16.85
C ILE A 54 -0.72 4.82 -15.77
N PRO A 55 -0.50 4.30 -14.55
CA PRO A 55 0.08 5.08 -13.47
C PRO A 55 1.54 5.45 -13.77
N GLU A 56 1.84 6.75 -13.83
CA GLU A 56 3.22 7.24 -14.07
C GLU A 56 4.16 7.07 -12.86
N LYS A 57 3.63 7.12 -11.62
CA LYS A 57 4.44 7.17 -10.39
C LYS A 57 4.00 6.21 -9.28
N LEU A 58 2.75 5.73 -9.31
CA LEU A 58 2.28 4.75 -8.33
C LEU A 58 3.03 3.41 -8.51
N ALA A 59 3.48 3.08 -9.72
CA ALA A 59 4.19 1.82 -9.99
C ALA A 59 5.54 1.69 -9.25
N ASP A 60 6.31 2.77 -9.06
CA ASP A 60 7.68 2.70 -8.53
C ASP A 60 7.78 2.63 -7.00
N LYS A 61 6.73 3.07 -6.29
CA LYS A 61 6.64 3.01 -4.82
C LYS A 61 5.49 2.11 -4.30
N THR A 62 4.77 1.40 -5.18
CA THR A 62 3.63 0.60 -4.74
C THR A 62 4.03 -0.60 -3.89
N ILE A 63 3.12 -0.90 -2.96
CA ILE A 63 3.13 -2.01 -2.01
C ILE A 63 3.70 -3.25 -2.66
N SER A 64 4.74 -3.80 -2.05
CA SER A 64 5.41 -4.97 -2.59
C SER A 64 4.40 -6.12 -2.71
N SER A 65 3.98 -6.44 -3.93
CA SER A 65 3.54 -7.78 -4.25
C SER A 65 4.79 -8.66 -4.32
N LYS A 66 4.63 -9.95 -4.09
CA LYS A 66 5.70 -10.95 -4.27
C LYS A 66 6.35 -10.88 -5.67
N TYR A 67 5.69 -10.23 -6.63
CA TYR A 67 6.03 -10.19 -8.05
C TYR A 67 6.43 -8.81 -8.58
N ALA A 68 6.62 -7.80 -7.71
CA ALA A 68 6.98 -6.45 -8.13
C ALA A 68 6.02 -5.87 -9.19
N SER A 69 4.72 -6.20 -9.09
CA SER A 69 3.70 -5.71 -10.02
C SER A 69 3.11 -4.40 -9.50
N GLY A 70 3.36 -3.29 -10.18
CA GLY A 70 2.61 -2.05 -10.00
C GLY A 70 1.16 -2.21 -10.45
N PHE A 71 0.29 -1.24 -10.15
CA PHE A 71 -1.06 -1.21 -10.71
C PHE A 71 -1.01 -1.12 -12.24
N THR A 72 -1.86 -1.87 -12.93
CA THR A 72 -1.96 -1.85 -14.40
C THR A 72 -2.70 -0.60 -14.87
N TYR A 73 -3.83 -0.31 -14.23
CA TYR A 73 -4.65 0.85 -14.55
C TYR A 73 -5.11 1.55 -13.27
N VAL A 74 -5.23 2.87 -13.39
CA VAL A 74 -5.83 3.73 -12.38
C VAL A 74 -6.87 4.65 -13.01
N SER A 75 -7.85 5.08 -12.22
CA SER A 75 -8.78 6.15 -12.59
C SER A 75 -9.03 7.03 -11.37
N GLU A 76 -9.48 8.27 -11.57
CA GLU A 76 -9.83 9.15 -10.47
C GLU A 76 -11.03 8.61 -9.69
N ALA A 77 -10.97 8.69 -8.36
CA ALA A 77 -12.04 8.25 -7.47
C ALA A 77 -12.57 9.42 -6.63
N PRO A 78 -13.86 9.41 -6.27
CA PRO A 78 -14.39 10.35 -5.29
C PRO A 78 -13.64 10.25 -3.96
N LEU A 79 -13.36 11.40 -3.35
CA LEU A 79 -12.74 11.44 -2.03
C LEU A 79 -13.67 10.86 -0.97
N LYS A 80 -13.10 10.00 -0.13
CA LYS A 80 -13.73 9.41 1.05
C LYS A 80 -12.97 9.88 2.27
N GLN A 81 -13.69 10.16 3.35
CA GLN A 81 -13.08 10.54 4.62
C GLN A 81 -12.44 9.32 5.27
N ILE A 82 -11.20 8.98 4.90
CA ILE A 82 -10.41 7.92 5.52
C ILE A 82 -9.37 8.59 6.42
N SER A 83 -9.39 8.25 7.71
CA SER A 83 -8.46 8.84 8.68
C SER A 83 -7.05 8.29 8.45
N PRO A 84 -6.03 9.15 8.27
CA PRO A 84 -4.65 8.72 8.24
C PRO A 84 -4.19 8.24 9.63
N PRO A 85 -3.10 7.46 9.72
CA PRO A 85 -2.53 7.09 11.01
C PRO A 85 -2.10 8.35 11.78
N ARG A 86 -2.24 8.29 13.11
CA ARG A 86 -1.69 9.29 14.02
C ARG A 86 -0.19 9.01 14.19
N ILE A 87 0.61 10.06 14.02
CA ILE A 87 2.07 9.98 14.13
C ILE A 87 2.48 10.73 15.38
N GLU A 88 3.16 10.04 16.29
CA GLU A 88 3.66 10.60 17.55
C GLU A 88 5.18 10.45 17.56
N ILE A 89 5.91 11.57 17.65
CA ILE A 89 7.36 11.56 17.76
C ILE A 89 7.70 11.54 19.24
N THR A 90 8.17 10.40 19.75
CA THR A 90 8.52 10.22 21.16
C THR A 90 9.95 10.65 21.45
N LYS A 91 10.82 10.66 20.44
CA LYS A 91 12.20 11.14 20.54
C LYS A 91 12.71 11.67 19.21
N ASP A 92 13.38 12.80 19.27
CA ASP A 92 14.12 13.34 18.14
C ASP A 92 15.31 14.13 18.68
N THR A 93 16.52 13.56 18.57
CA THR A 93 17.73 14.17 19.13
C THR A 93 18.97 13.82 18.33
N ILE A 94 20.01 14.64 18.45
CA ILE A 94 21.32 14.39 17.84
C ILE A 94 22.29 13.97 18.93
N VAL A 95 22.96 12.83 18.74
CA VAL A 95 24.04 12.33 19.61
C VAL A 95 25.30 12.14 18.77
N GLY A 96 26.29 13.01 18.98
CA GLY A 96 27.56 12.99 18.24
C GLY A 96 27.39 13.27 16.74
N LYS A 97 27.44 12.20 15.93
CA LYS A 97 27.29 12.24 14.47
C LYS A 97 25.97 11.62 13.97
N GLU A 98 25.14 11.12 14.87
CA GLU A 98 23.88 10.45 14.53
C GLU A 98 22.70 11.26 15.04
N ARG A 99 21.59 11.18 14.31
CA ARG A 99 20.27 11.55 14.78
C ARG A 99 19.53 10.29 15.19
N LEU A 100 18.89 10.33 16.34
CA LEU A 100 18.06 9.28 16.90
C LEU A 100 16.61 9.74 16.84
N LEU A 101 15.78 8.98 16.14
CA LEU A 101 14.36 9.26 15.93
C LEU A 101 13.55 8.09 16.46
N GLU A 102 12.59 8.34 17.33
CA GLU A 102 11.60 7.36 17.78
C GLU A 102 10.21 7.89 17.45
N ILE A 103 9.43 7.10 16.72
CA ILE A 103 8.06 7.43 16.31
C ILE A 103 7.10 6.27 16.55
N CYS A 104 5.88 6.60 16.95
CA CYS A 104 4.75 5.69 17.03
C CYS A 104 3.76 6.00 15.91
N ILE A 105 3.43 4.98 15.11
CA ILE A 105 2.46 5.06 14.02
C ILE A 105 1.21 4.30 14.49
N THR A 106 0.17 5.04 14.85
CA THR A 106 -1.05 4.49 15.45
C THR A 106 -2.18 4.52 14.42
N PRO A 107 -2.73 3.36 14.02
CA PRO A 107 -3.92 3.31 13.16
C PRO A 107 -5.08 4.11 13.76
N GLN A 108 -5.89 4.74 12.90
CA GLN A 108 -7.10 5.48 13.31
C GLN A 108 -8.39 4.82 12.79
N ARG A 109 -8.27 3.59 12.32
CA ARG A 109 -9.31 2.72 11.77
C ARG A 109 -8.81 1.27 11.82
N ASP A 110 -9.67 0.30 11.57
CA ASP A 110 -9.25 -1.10 11.43
C ASP A 110 -8.41 -1.29 10.17
N VAL A 111 -7.15 -1.72 10.37
CA VAL A 111 -6.18 -1.91 9.30
C VAL A 111 -5.44 -3.22 9.50
N ASN A 112 -5.02 -3.82 8.39
CA ASN A 112 -4.41 -5.15 8.41
C ASN A 112 -2.90 -5.09 8.17
N ARG A 113 -2.41 -4.05 7.49
CA ARG A 113 -1.02 -3.98 7.05
C ARG A 113 -0.53 -2.54 7.02
N LEU A 114 0.66 -2.32 7.57
CA LEU A 114 1.45 -1.12 7.37
C LEU A 114 2.75 -1.50 6.65
N GLU A 115 3.06 -0.82 5.56
CA GLU A 115 4.40 -0.82 4.98
C GLU A 115 5.05 0.53 5.18
N VAL A 116 6.35 0.50 5.45
CA VAL A 116 7.16 1.71 5.62
C VAL A 116 8.31 1.64 4.65
N PHE A 117 8.49 2.69 3.87
CA PHE A 117 9.60 2.89 2.95
C PHE A 117 10.40 4.11 3.40
N THR A 118 11.69 4.10 3.11
CA THR A 118 12.56 5.27 3.27
C THR A 118 13.01 5.79 1.91
N ASN A 119 13.40 7.06 1.83
CA ASN A 119 14.28 7.52 0.77
C ASN A 119 15.64 6.78 0.81
N GLN A 120 16.47 7.01 -0.22
CA GLN A 120 17.79 6.38 -0.39
C GLN A 120 18.82 6.95 0.60
N ILE A 121 18.64 6.67 1.89
CA ILE A 121 19.59 7.02 2.94
C ILE A 121 20.08 5.78 3.67
N GLY A 122 21.32 5.87 4.19
CA GLY A 122 21.85 4.89 5.12
C GLY A 122 21.19 5.03 6.48
N LEU A 123 20.66 3.92 7.00
CA LEU A 123 20.26 3.79 8.39
C LEU A 123 21.36 3.04 9.13
N ASN A 124 21.84 3.64 10.22
CA ASN A 124 22.82 3.04 11.12
C ASN A 124 22.17 2.00 12.04
N LYS A 125 20.90 2.24 12.42
CA LYS A 125 20.11 1.35 13.25
C LYS A 125 18.63 1.50 12.92
N ALA A 126 17.89 0.40 13.00
CA ALA A 126 16.44 0.40 12.95
C ALA A 126 15.88 -0.68 13.89
N ILE A 127 15.03 -0.29 14.82
CA ILE A 127 14.26 -1.18 15.69
C ILE A 127 12.80 -0.97 15.38
N VAL A 128 12.06 -2.06 15.22
CA VAL A 128 10.61 -2.06 14.99
C VAL A 128 9.95 -2.90 16.05
N ASN A 129 9.06 -2.32 16.86
CA ASN A 129 8.40 -2.99 17.98
C ASN A 129 9.38 -3.79 18.86
N ASN A 130 10.47 -3.16 19.29
CA ASN A 130 11.57 -3.77 20.06
C ASN A 130 12.39 -4.86 19.34
N ILE A 131 12.17 -5.10 18.05
CA ILE A 131 12.95 -6.04 17.22
C ILE A 131 13.94 -5.25 16.37
N GLU A 132 15.22 -5.45 16.62
CA GLU A 132 16.30 -4.82 15.86
C GLU A 132 16.47 -5.50 14.48
N LEU A 133 16.48 -4.68 13.42
CA LEU A 133 16.77 -5.13 12.07
C LEU A 133 18.29 -5.30 11.91
N SER A 134 18.72 -6.36 11.20
CA SER A 134 20.14 -6.65 11.05
C SER A 134 20.86 -5.65 10.15
N ASP A 135 22.14 -5.39 10.44
CA ASP A 135 23.01 -4.54 9.61
C ASP A 135 23.03 -5.01 8.15
N HIS A 136 23.09 -6.32 7.93
CA HIS A 136 23.04 -6.90 6.59
C HIS A 136 21.74 -6.55 5.87
N TYR A 137 20.59 -6.60 6.55
CA TYR A 137 19.32 -6.18 5.95
C TYR A 137 19.34 -4.70 5.60
N LEU A 138 19.75 -3.84 6.53
CA LEU A 138 19.79 -2.38 6.34
C LEU A 138 20.69 -1.96 5.17
N ALA A 139 21.82 -2.65 4.98
CA ALA A 139 22.77 -2.41 3.89
C ALA A 139 22.28 -2.91 2.51
N HIS A 140 21.38 -3.91 2.47
CA HIS A 140 20.93 -4.56 1.24
C HIS A 140 19.43 -4.40 0.97
N ARG A 141 18.81 -3.34 1.50
CA ARG A 141 17.39 -3.04 1.27
C ARG A 141 17.13 -2.79 -0.21
N ARG A 142 16.03 -3.34 -0.72
CA ARG A 142 15.57 -3.14 -2.11
C ARG A 142 14.41 -2.15 -2.13
N ASN A 143 14.41 -1.26 -3.12
CA ASN A 143 13.31 -0.33 -3.41
C ASN A 143 12.90 0.54 -2.20
N GLY A 144 13.83 0.85 -1.30
CA GLY A 144 13.58 1.70 -0.13
C GLY A 144 12.72 1.06 0.97
N LYS A 145 12.24 -0.18 0.82
CA LYS A 145 11.38 -0.83 1.84
C LYS A 145 12.14 -1.01 3.15
N LEU A 146 11.54 -0.56 4.26
CA LEU A 146 12.04 -0.75 5.62
C LEU A 146 11.36 -1.95 6.29
N ILE A 147 10.03 -1.99 6.28
CA ILE A 147 9.25 -3.08 6.88
C ILE A 147 7.91 -3.30 6.20
N THR A 148 7.39 -4.51 6.36
CA THR A 148 5.94 -4.79 6.36
C THR A 148 5.58 -5.25 7.76
N HIS A 149 4.59 -4.60 8.37
CA HIS A 149 4.00 -5.01 9.63
C HIS A 149 2.55 -5.43 9.38
N TYR A 150 2.21 -6.67 9.71
CA TYR A 150 0.84 -7.15 9.74
C TYR A 150 0.24 -6.83 11.11
N ILE A 151 -0.64 -5.83 11.13
CA ILE A 151 -1.15 -5.25 12.37
C ILE A 151 -2.20 -6.19 12.97
N SER A 152 -2.06 -6.47 14.26
CA SER A 152 -3.05 -7.18 15.07
C SER A 152 -3.58 -6.26 16.15
N ASN A 153 -4.86 -6.39 16.49
CA ASN A 153 -5.55 -5.57 17.52
C ASN A 153 -5.42 -4.05 17.33
N ASN A 154 -5.16 -3.58 16.10
CA ASN A 154 -4.90 -2.16 15.81
C ASN A 154 -3.78 -1.53 16.66
N GLU A 155 -2.81 -2.34 17.10
CA GLU A 155 -1.66 -1.84 17.85
C GLU A 155 -0.79 -0.91 17.00
N TYR A 156 -0.17 0.07 17.68
CA TYR A 156 0.74 1.00 17.02
C TYR A 156 2.01 0.27 16.57
N THR A 157 2.67 0.84 15.57
CA THR A 157 4.02 0.43 15.16
C THR A 157 5.04 1.43 15.70
N GLU A 158 5.93 0.97 16.55
CA GLU A 158 7.08 1.76 17.02
C GLU A 158 8.25 1.60 16.06
N LEU A 159 8.84 2.71 15.64
CA LEU A 159 10.09 2.75 14.89
C LEU A 159 11.12 3.55 15.67
N GLN A 160 12.28 2.94 15.92
CA GLN A 160 13.46 3.63 16.47
C GLN A 160 14.56 3.58 15.42
N LEU A 161 14.97 4.74 14.91
CA LEU A 161 15.89 4.88 13.78
C LEU A 161 17.11 5.69 14.20
N ALA A 162 18.28 5.26 13.75
CA ALA A 162 19.51 6.05 13.82
C ALA A 162 20.08 6.27 12.42
N PHE A 163 20.47 7.50 12.10
CA PHE A 163 21.06 7.87 10.81
C PHE A 163 22.01 9.06 10.94
N ALA A 164 22.89 9.26 9.97
CA ALA A 164 23.86 10.36 10.02
C ALA A 164 23.16 11.72 10.12
N LYS A 165 23.62 12.57 11.04
CA LYS A 165 23.09 13.92 11.21
C LYS A 165 23.24 14.74 9.92
N GLY A 166 22.25 15.57 9.61
CA GLY A 166 22.22 16.37 8.38
C GLY A 166 21.68 15.63 7.15
N ASN A 167 21.45 14.31 7.22
CA ASN A 167 20.67 13.61 6.21
C ASN A 167 19.18 13.86 6.44
N LYS A 168 18.46 14.13 5.36
CA LYS A 168 16.99 14.20 5.35
C LYS A 168 16.40 12.79 5.25
N LEU A 169 15.65 12.38 6.27
CA LEU A 169 14.88 11.13 6.25
C LEU A 169 13.47 11.43 5.74
N GLU A 170 13.05 10.71 4.69
CA GLU A 170 11.66 10.64 4.26
C GLU A 170 11.14 9.24 4.56
N LEU A 171 9.99 9.14 5.24
CA LEU A 171 9.25 7.90 5.40
C LEU A 171 7.98 7.96 4.56
N THR A 172 7.77 6.99 3.68
CA THR A 172 6.48 6.79 2.99
C THR A 172 5.74 5.64 3.67
N LEU A 173 4.55 5.93 4.20
CA LEU A 173 3.67 4.98 4.85
C LEU A 173 2.61 4.49 3.86
N TYR A 174 2.38 3.17 3.85
CA TYR A 174 1.30 2.52 3.12
C TYR A 174 0.45 1.73 4.12
N GLU A 175 -0.74 2.24 4.43
CA GLU A 175 -1.66 1.63 5.39
C GLU A 175 -2.84 1.01 4.65
N ALA A 176 -3.02 -0.31 4.76
CA ALA A 176 -4.06 -1.05 4.04
C ALA A 176 -5.05 -1.74 4.98
N SER A 177 -6.34 -1.67 4.62
CA SER A 177 -7.42 -2.47 5.20
C SER A 177 -8.11 -3.28 4.10
N ASN A 178 -8.53 -4.51 4.42
CA ASN A 178 -9.13 -5.47 3.48
C ASN A 178 -10.66 -5.49 3.59
N ASP A 179 -11.27 -4.32 3.77
CA ASP A 179 -12.69 -4.15 4.03
C ASP A 179 -13.41 -3.39 2.91
N LEU A 180 -12.77 -3.12 1.75
CA LEU A 180 -13.34 -2.27 0.70
C LEU A 180 -14.77 -2.67 0.30
N LEU A 181 -15.02 -3.97 0.16
CA LEU A 181 -16.32 -4.51 -0.28
C LEU A 181 -17.41 -4.44 0.80
N HIS A 182 -17.02 -4.28 2.07
CA HIS A 182 -17.93 -4.29 3.22
C HIS A 182 -17.90 -2.98 4.02
N ASN A 183 -17.10 -2.00 3.60
CA ASN A 183 -16.93 -0.73 4.28
C ASN A 183 -18.08 0.22 3.93
N SER A 184 -18.76 0.73 4.96
CA SER A 184 -19.94 1.58 4.82
C SER A 184 -19.71 2.91 4.07
N LYS A 185 -18.46 3.34 3.88
CA LYS A 185 -18.11 4.53 3.09
C LYS A 185 -18.13 4.26 1.58
N PHE A 186 -18.21 2.99 1.18
CA PHE A 186 -18.16 2.53 -0.19
C PHE A 186 -19.45 1.82 -0.57
N THR A 187 -19.72 1.80 -1.87
CA THR A 187 -20.86 1.10 -2.45
C THR A 187 -20.32 0.29 -3.62
N VAL A 188 -19.53 -0.74 -3.29
CA VAL A 188 -19.01 -1.68 -4.27
C VAL A 188 -19.97 -2.86 -4.34
N PRO A 189 -20.55 -3.18 -5.52
CA PRO A 189 -21.44 -4.32 -5.62
C PRO A 189 -20.67 -5.62 -5.38
N GLU A 190 -21.38 -6.64 -4.91
CA GLU A 190 -20.82 -7.97 -4.75
C GLU A 190 -20.16 -8.44 -6.06
N ARG A 191 -19.03 -9.14 -5.91
CA ARG A 191 -18.32 -9.70 -7.04
C ARG A 191 -19.19 -10.79 -7.69
N PRO A 192 -19.40 -10.75 -9.02
CA PRO A 192 -20.12 -11.81 -9.75
C PRO A 192 -19.53 -13.20 -9.50
N GLU A 193 -20.37 -14.24 -9.55
CA GLU A 193 -19.95 -15.64 -9.26
C GLU A 193 -18.89 -16.18 -10.24
N ASP A 194 -18.83 -15.65 -11.45
CA ASP A 194 -17.83 -15.97 -12.48
C ASP A 194 -16.53 -15.17 -12.33
N ASN A 195 -16.40 -14.37 -11.26
CA ASN A 195 -15.19 -13.64 -10.91
C ASN A 195 -14.66 -14.09 -9.53
N ILE A 196 -13.34 -14.12 -9.38
CA ILE A 196 -12.69 -14.37 -8.08
C ILE A 196 -11.73 -13.24 -7.71
N PRO A 197 -11.47 -12.99 -6.42
CA PRO A 197 -10.41 -12.08 -6.02
C PRO A 197 -9.08 -12.48 -6.65
N MET A 198 -8.38 -11.51 -7.24
CA MET A 198 -7.06 -11.75 -7.80
C MET A 198 -6.08 -12.23 -6.69
N PRO A 199 -5.47 -13.42 -6.83
CA PRO A 199 -4.61 -13.97 -5.81
C PRO A 199 -3.23 -13.30 -5.80
N PHE A 200 -2.53 -13.38 -4.66
CA PHE A 200 -1.14 -12.96 -4.47
C PHE A 200 -0.81 -11.46 -4.61
N VAL A 201 -1.83 -10.62 -4.78
CA VAL A 201 -1.73 -9.16 -4.73
C VAL A 201 -2.57 -8.62 -3.57
N LEU A 202 -2.28 -7.40 -3.10
CA LEU A 202 -3.22 -6.69 -2.24
C LEU A 202 -4.46 -6.39 -3.10
N ASN A 203 -5.65 -6.76 -2.65
CA ASN A 203 -6.87 -6.57 -3.40
C ASN A 203 -8.04 -6.42 -2.44
N ASP A 204 -9.17 -5.93 -2.95
CA ASP A 204 -10.39 -5.69 -2.18
C ASP A 204 -10.09 -4.81 -0.96
N ALA A 205 -9.21 -3.82 -1.17
CA ALA A 205 -8.55 -3.08 -0.11
C ALA A 205 -8.66 -1.56 -0.26
N ILE A 206 -8.70 -0.89 0.88
CA ILE A 206 -8.54 0.56 1.01
C ILE A 206 -7.09 0.82 1.41
N LEU A 207 -6.35 1.48 0.53
CA LEU A 207 -4.99 1.90 0.73
C LEU A 207 -4.92 3.41 1.02
N LEU A 208 -4.21 3.78 2.07
CA LEU A 208 -3.84 5.16 2.36
C LEU A 208 -2.32 5.31 2.30
N THR A 209 -1.85 6.33 1.59
CA THR A 209 -0.44 6.73 1.54
C THR A 209 -0.21 8.04 2.28
N LYS A 210 0.91 8.15 3.00
CA LYS A 210 1.30 9.38 3.70
C LYS A 210 2.81 9.50 3.79
N THR A 211 3.33 10.71 3.58
CA THR A 211 4.77 10.97 3.67
C THR A 211 5.11 11.74 4.95
N LEU A 212 6.20 11.36 5.60
CA LEU A 212 6.79 12.06 6.75
C LEU A 212 8.21 12.47 6.39
N THR A 213 8.64 13.63 6.86
CA THR A 213 9.99 14.17 6.61
C THR A 213 10.63 14.65 7.90
N PHE A 214 11.90 14.33 8.09
CA PHE A 214 12.71 14.70 9.24
C PHE A 214 14.06 15.28 8.76
N GLU A 215 14.41 16.49 9.21
CA GLU A 215 15.61 17.27 8.81
C GLU A 215 16.44 17.74 10.00
#